data_AF-A0A1G8YB31-F1
#
_entry.id   AF-A0A1G8YB31-F1
#
_cell.length_a   1.000
_cell.length_b   1.000
_cell.length_c   1.000
_cell.angle_alpha   90.00
_cell.angle_beta   90.00
_cell.angle_gamma   90.00
#
_symmetry.space_group_name_H-M   'P 1'
#
loop_
_entity.id
_entity.type
_entity.pdbx_description
1 polymer ?
#
loop_
_entity_poly.entity_id
_entity_poly.type
_entity_poly.pdbx_seq_one_letter_code
_entity_poly.pdbx_strand_id
1 'polypeptide(L)'
;MAEKTVKVDEAVHQRLEELKREYGVETFNEVLRHELDIISKPEVDELAAFLQEDVKETVQSVVETIRGIGQFDEEVTEERNREVLEFISTKSGRVVSRISFDERYFQVQYRGQNGEMKDCGRGWYSSNSENPKFGRHRDTHDHTEPSDVIEQVETKVTGAYERWGK
;
A
#
# COMPACT_ATOMS: atom_id res chain seq x y z
N MET A 1 14.24 14.85 24.14
CA MET A 1 14.22 14.21 22.82
C MET A 1 14.56 15.28 21.81
N ALA A 2 15.63 15.12 21.04
CA ALA A 2 16.05 16.15 20.09
C ALA A 2 15.24 15.97 18.80
N GLU A 3 14.28 16.86 18.56
CA GLU A 3 13.70 17.06 17.23
C GLU A 3 14.83 17.35 16.26
N LYS A 4 15.08 16.42 15.32
CA LYS A 4 15.96 16.68 14.18
C LYS A 4 15.20 17.54 13.18
N THR A 5 15.00 18.81 13.50
CA THR A 5 14.51 19.80 12.55
C THR A 5 15.63 20.03 11.54
N VAL A 6 15.47 19.50 10.32
CA VAL A 6 16.38 19.85 9.22
C VAL A 6 16.20 21.33 8.96
N LYS A 7 17.20 22.16 9.31
CA LYS A 7 17.23 23.56 8.91
C LYS A 7 17.49 23.63 7.42
N VAL A 8 16.43 23.62 6.63
CA VAL A 8 16.50 23.86 5.19
C VAL A 8 16.57 25.37 4.96
N ASP A 9 17.40 25.79 4.01
CA ASP A 9 17.48 27.20 3.58
C ASP A 9 16.11 27.66 3.05
N GLU A 10 15.74 28.92 3.25
CA GLU A 10 14.40 29.45 2.94
C GLU A 10 14.06 29.25 1.45
N ALA A 11 15.07 29.34 0.59
CA ALA A 11 14.96 29.09 -0.85
C ALA A 11 14.62 27.62 -1.19
N VAL A 12 15.16 26.66 -0.43
CA VAL A 12 14.86 25.24 -0.61
C VAL A 12 13.46 24.92 -0.11
N HIS A 13 13.04 25.53 1.01
CA HIS A 13 11.68 25.34 1.52
C HIS A 13 10.61 25.90 0.56
N GLN A 14 10.86 27.07 -0.06
CA GLN A 14 9.98 27.60 -1.10
C GLN A 14 9.92 26.68 -2.32
N ARG A 15 11.07 26.16 -2.77
CA ARG A 15 11.12 25.24 -3.90
C ARG A 15 10.38 23.94 -3.63
N LEU A 16 10.52 23.38 -2.42
CA LEU A 16 9.80 22.18 -2.02
C LEU A 16 8.28 22.41 -1.94
N GLU A 17 7.82 23.57 -1.48
CA GLU A 17 6.39 23.92 -1.50
C GLU A 17 5.83 24.12 -2.91
N GLU A 18 6.61 24.66 -3.85
CA GLU A 18 6.24 24.71 -5.27
C GLU A 18 6.09 23.30 -5.85
N LEU A 19 7.08 22.43 -5.61
CA LEU A 19 7.06 21.05 -6.10
C LEU A 19 5.92 20.23 -5.49
N LYS A 20 5.55 20.47 -4.22
CA LYS A 20 4.34 19.86 -3.63
C LYS A 20 3.08 20.16 -4.44
N ARG A 21 2.94 21.41 -4.89
CA ARG A 21 1.80 21.83 -5.71
C ARG A 21 1.88 21.29 -7.13
N GLU A 22 3.08 21.21 -7.69
CA GLU A 22 3.34 20.68 -9.03
C GLU A 22 3.04 19.17 -9.11
N TYR A 23 3.46 18.40 -8.11
CA TYR A 23 3.24 16.95 -8.02
C TYR A 23 1.90 16.57 -7.37
N GLY A 24 1.23 17.53 -6.72
CA GLY A 24 -0.05 17.30 -6.05
C GLY A 24 0.07 16.46 -4.77
N VAL A 25 1.21 16.58 -4.08
CA VAL A 25 1.59 15.77 -2.92
C VAL A 25 1.57 16.61 -1.63
N GLU A 26 1.29 15.98 -0.48
CA GLU A 26 1.06 16.68 0.79
C GLU A 26 2.34 16.84 1.63
N THR A 27 3.41 16.08 1.34
CA THR A 27 4.66 16.13 2.11
C THR A 27 5.91 16.38 1.26
N PHE A 28 6.97 16.90 1.90
CA PHE A 28 8.27 17.10 1.24
C PHE A 28 8.99 15.78 0.93
N ASN A 29 8.66 14.69 1.64
CA ASN A 29 9.21 13.38 1.34
C ASN A 29 8.67 12.82 0.02
N GLU A 30 7.39 13.06 -0.28
CA GLU A 30 6.79 12.69 -1.57
C GLU A 30 7.43 13.47 -2.73
N VAL A 31 7.71 14.76 -2.52
CA VAL A 31 8.48 15.57 -3.48
C VAL A 31 9.88 14.99 -3.69
N LEU A 32 10.58 14.66 -2.61
CA LEU A 32 11.91 14.06 -2.67
C LEU A 32 11.89 12.71 -3.39
N ARG A 33 10.85 11.89 -3.22
CA ARG A 33 10.69 10.63 -3.96
C ARG A 33 10.51 10.87 -5.46
N HIS A 34 9.66 11.83 -5.84
CA HIS A 34 9.48 12.21 -7.25
C HIS A 34 10.75 12.79 -7.88
N GLU A 35 11.48 13.65 -7.16
CA GLU A 35 12.72 14.26 -7.66
C GLU A 35 13.88 13.27 -7.79
N LEU A 36 13.91 12.23 -6.94
CA LEU A 36 15.02 11.27 -6.87
C LEU A 36 14.76 9.98 -7.66
N ASP A 37 13.58 9.82 -8.27
CA ASP A 37 13.17 8.63 -9.03
C ASP A 37 13.39 7.32 -8.25
N ILE A 38 13.18 7.38 -6.93
CA ILE A 38 13.38 6.23 -6.04
C ILE A 38 12.11 5.39 -6.12
N ILE A 39 12.07 4.45 -7.05
CA ILE A 39 11.12 3.33 -6.99
C ILE A 39 11.53 2.46 -5.81
N SER A 40 10.70 2.38 -4.76
CA SER A 40 10.98 1.49 -3.63
C SER A 40 11.10 0.05 -4.14
N LYS A 41 11.97 -0.73 -3.51
CA LYS A 41 12.05 -2.16 -3.84
C LYS A 41 10.72 -2.83 -3.47
N PRO A 42 10.45 -4.06 -3.97
CA PRO A 42 9.33 -4.89 -3.51
C PRO A 42 9.50 -5.38 -2.06
N GLU A 43 9.98 -4.52 -1.17
CA GLU A 43 10.10 -4.73 0.25
C GLU A 43 8.96 -3.97 0.93
N VAL A 44 8.02 -4.72 1.53
CA VAL A 44 6.86 -4.14 2.24
C VAL A 44 7.29 -3.13 3.30
N ASP A 45 8.46 -3.29 3.91
CA ASP A 45 8.99 -2.37 4.91
C ASP A 45 9.30 -0.97 4.35
N GLU A 46 9.77 -0.89 3.10
CA GLU A 46 10.01 0.38 2.40
C GLU A 46 8.69 1.02 1.96
N LEU A 47 7.76 0.21 1.45
CA LEU A 47 6.44 0.65 0.97
C LEU A 47 5.52 1.11 2.11
N ALA A 48 5.62 0.47 3.27
CA ALA A 48 4.85 0.79 4.46
C ALA A 48 5.59 1.72 5.44
N ALA A 49 6.74 2.28 5.05
CA ALA A 49 7.60 3.05 5.95
C ALA A 49 6.92 4.26 6.59
N PHE A 50 5.94 4.87 5.89
CA PHE A 50 5.23 6.05 6.35
C PHE A 50 3.87 5.75 7.00
N LEU A 51 3.44 4.48 6.98
CA LEU A 51 2.21 4.08 7.65
C LEU A 51 2.38 4.11 9.17
N GLN A 52 1.29 4.42 9.87
CA GLN A 52 1.25 4.28 11.33
C GLN A 52 1.46 2.82 11.72
N GLU A 53 2.07 2.58 12.89
CA GLU A 53 2.57 1.28 13.34
C GLU A 53 1.54 0.14 13.23
N ASP A 54 0.32 0.33 13.72
CA ASP A 54 -0.73 -0.70 13.67
C ASP A 54 -1.14 -1.02 12.22
N VAL A 55 -1.21 0.00 11.36
CA VAL A 55 -1.51 -0.16 9.94
C VAL A 55 -0.37 -0.88 9.22
N LYS A 56 0.88 -0.57 9.61
CA LYS A 56 2.09 -1.22 9.10
C LYS A 56 2.14 -2.70 9.47
N GLU A 57 1.91 -3.04 10.73
CA GLU A 57 1.87 -4.44 11.19
C GLU A 57 0.78 -5.23 10.46
N THR A 58 -0.39 -4.62 10.26
CA THR A 58 -1.49 -5.27 9.53
C THR A 58 -1.12 -5.54 8.07
N VAL A 59 -0.52 -4.57 7.37
CA VAL A 59 -0.14 -4.78 5.95
C VAL A 59 1.01 -5.76 5.80
N GLN A 60 1.95 -5.80 6.74
CA GLN A 60 2.99 -6.84 6.78
C GLN A 60 2.37 -8.22 6.91
N SER A 61 1.43 -8.39 7.84
CA SER A 61 0.70 -9.65 8.02
C SER A 61 -0.05 -10.05 6.75
N VAL A 62 -0.72 -9.09 6.09
CA VAL A 62 -1.40 -9.31 4.81
C VAL A 62 -0.42 -9.79 3.72
N VAL A 63 0.76 -9.17 3.61
CA VAL A 63 1.77 -9.56 2.61
C VAL A 63 2.30 -10.95 2.90
N GLU A 64 2.62 -11.27 4.15
CA GLU A 64 3.04 -12.61 4.56
C GLU A 64 1.97 -13.67 4.27
N THR A 65 0.71 -13.38 4.55
CA THR A 65 -0.42 -14.24 4.20
C THR A 65 -0.48 -14.48 2.69
N ILE A 66 -0.35 -13.44 1.86
CA ILE A 66 -0.37 -13.61 0.40
C ILE A 66 0.80 -14.46 -0.07
N ARG A 67 2.02 -14.22 0.44
CA ARG A 67 3.21 -15.03 0.15
C ARG A 67 3.04 -16.50 0.57
N GLY A 68 2.25 -16.76 1.61
CA GLY A 68 1.92 -18.12 2.07
C GLY A 68 0.98 -18.89 1.13
N ILE A 69 0.20 -18.22 0.29
CA ILE A 69 -0.80 -18.85 -0.59
C ILE A 69 -0.15 -19.54 -1.80
N GLY A 70 0.97 -19.02 -2.30
CA GLY A 70 1.53 -19.47 -3.56
C GLY A 70 2.89 -18.89 -3.89
N GLN A 71 3.39 -19.26 -5.08
CA GLN A 71 4.64 -18.71 -5.61
C GLN A 71 4.32 -17.51 -6.49
N PHE A 72 4.83 -16.35 -6.11
CA PHE A 72 4.64 -15.10 -6.81
C PHE A 72 5.99 -14.46 -7.13
N ASP A 73 6.07 -13.85 -8.31
CA ASP A 73 7.01 -12.77 -8.56
C ASP A 73 6.37 -11.48 -8.01
N GLU A 74 7.19 -10.66 -7.34
CA GLU A 74 6.75 -9.42 -6.72
C GLU A 74 7.38 -8.24 -7.46
N GLU A 75 6.53 -7.34 -7.96
CA GLU A 75 6.96 -6.13 -8.67
C GLU A 75 6.33 -4.89 -8.03
N VAL A 76 7.07 -3.78 -8.02
CA VAL A 76 6.53 -2.48 -7.62
C VAL A 76 6.31 -1.65 -8.87
N THR A 77 5.09 -1.13 -9.00
CA THR A 77 4.71 -0.18 -10.05
C THR A 77 4.18 1.10 -9.42
N GLU A 78 4.15 2.18 -10.19
CA GLU A 78 3.51 3.42 -9.77
C GLU A 78 2.20 3.63 -10.54
N GLU A 79 1.08 3.74 -9.83
CA GLU A 79 -0.22 4.04 -10.42
C GLU A 79 -0.82 5.28 -9.75
N ARG A 80 -0.97 6.39 -10.49
CA ARG A 80 -1.54 7.66 -10.00
C ARG A 80 -0.82 8.19 -8.75
N ASN A 81 0.51 8.26 -8.80
CA ASN A 81 1.39 8.71 -7.70
C ASN A 81 1.28 7.84 -6.44
N ARG A 82 0.94 6.55 -6.62
CA ARG A 82 0.91 5.57 -5.53
C ARG A 82 1.74 4.37 -5.90
N GLU A 83 2.54 3.91 -4.93
CA GLU A 83 3.29 2.68 -5.08
C GLU A 83 2.32 1.49 -4.97
N VAL A 84 2.44 0.55 -5.90
CA VAL A 84 1.60 -0.63 -6.00
C VAL A 84 2.51 -1.86 -6.03
N LEU A 85 2.41 -2.68 -4.99
CA LEU A 85 3.03 -4.00 -4.95
C LEU A 85 2.12 -5.00 -5.66
N GLU A 86 2.59 -5.58 -6.75
CA GLU A 86 1.88 -6.59 -7.54
C GLU A 86 2.41 -7.99 -7.24
N PHE A 87 1.48 -8.93 -7.04
CA PHE A 87 1.79 -10.36 -6.87
C PHE A 87 1.43 -11.11 -8.15
N ILE A 88 2.45 -11.46 -8.92
CA ILE A 88 2.33 -12.07 -10.24
C ILE A 88 2.57 -13.57 -10.10
N SER A 89 1.63 -14.40 -10.55
CA SER A 89 1.85 -15.85 -10.52
C SER A 89 3.00 -16.24 -11.44
N THR A 90 3.98 -16.95 -10.91
CA THR A 90 5.13 -17.47 -11.68
C THR A 90 4.73 -18.47 -12.77
N LYS A 91 3.54 -19.09 -12.64
CA LYS A 91 3.04 -20.09 -13.58
C LYS A 91 2.34 -19.46 -14.77
N SER A 92 1.47 -18.49 -14.50
CA SER A 92 0.60 -17.90 -15.53
C SER A 92 1.07 -16.53 -16.02
N GLY A 93 2.03 -15.90 -15.33
CA GLY A 93 2.49 -14.54 -15.61
C GLY A 93 1.42 -13.46 -15.36
N ARG A 94 0.38 -13.79 -14.58
CA ARG A 94 -0.76 -12.91 -14.34
C ARG A 94 -0.70 -12.34 -12.94
N VAL A 95 -0.97 -11.03 -12.81
CA VAL A 95 -1.23 -10.40 -11.52
C VAL A 95 -2.46 -11.06 -10.88
N VAL A 96 -2.29 -11.58 -9.67
CA VAL A 96 -3.32 -12.26 -8.87
C VAL A 96 -3.84 -11.36 -7.77
N SER A 97 -2.95 -10.58 -7.16
CA SER A 97 -3.24 -9.63 -6.11
C SER A 97 -2.39 -8.39 -6.29
N ARG A 98 -2.84 -7.24 -5.80
CA ARG A 98 -2.03 -6.03 -5.70
C ARG A 98 -2.37 -5.24 -4.46
N ILE A 99 -1.38 -4.55 -3.90
CA ILE A 99 -1.53 -3.69 -2.74
C ILE A 99 -1.06 -2.31 -3.12
N SER A 100 -1.97 -1.33 -3.08
CA SER A 100 -1.61 0.08 -3.25
C SER A 100 -1.33 0.71 -1.90
N PHE A 101 -0.26 1.48 -1.83
CA PHE A 101 0.19 2.21 -0.65
C PHE A 101 0.02 3.71 -0.85
N ASP A 102 -0.29 4.39 0.24
CA ASP A 102 -0.35 5.84 0.40
C ASP A 102 0.19 6.14 1.81
N GLU A 103 0.52 7.38 2.14
CA GLU A 103 1.09 7.73 3.46
C GLU A 103 0.16 7.36 4.62
N ARG A 104 -1.14 7.29 4.35
CA ARG A 104 -2.17 7.11 5.38
C ARG A 104 -2.86 5.76 5.33
N TYR A 105 -2.76 5.03 4.23
CA TYR A 105 -3.56 3.82 4.06
C TYR A 105 -2.89 2.81 3.12
N PHE A 106 -3.28 1.55 3.26
CA PHE A 106 -3.06 0.52 2.26
C PHE A 106 -4.40 -0.02 1.77
N GLN A 107 -4.44 -0.50 0.53
CA GLN A 107 -5.61 -1.15 -0.04
C GLN A 107 -5.20 -2.37 -0.85
N VAL A 108 -5.84 -3.49 -0.54
CA VAL A 108 -5.58 -4.80 -1.13
C VAL A 108 -6.67 -5.11 -2.15
N GLN A 109 -6.25 -5.54 -3.33
CA GLN A 109 -7.13 -5.98 -4.40
C GLN A 109 -6.75 -7.37 -4.89
N TYR A 110 -7.74 -8.17 -5.25
CA TYR A 110 -7.55 -9.49 -5.85
C TYR A 110 -8.16 -9.54 -7.25
N ARG A 111 -7.67 -10.45 -8.08
CA ARG A 111 -8.24 -10.67 -9.40
C ARG A 111 -9.54 -11.46 -9.31
N GLY A 112 -10.65 -10.77 -9.58
CA GLY A 112 -12.00 -11.33 -9.58
C GLY A 112 -12.25 -12.33 -10.72
N GLN A 113 -13.44 -12.94 -10.73
CA GLN A 113 -13.83 -13.94 -11.72
C GLN A 113 -13.92 -13.39 -13.15
N ASN A 114 -14.18 -12.09 -13.30
CA ASN A 114 -14.22 -11.39 -14.58
C ASN A 114 -12.84 -10.90 -15.04
N GLY A 115 -11.78 -11.19 -14.29
CA GLY A 115 -10.41 -10.76 -14.60
C GLY A 115 -10.06 -9.34 -14.14
N GLU A 116 -11.04 -8.59 -13.63
CA GLU A 116 -10.84 -7.26 -13.04
C GLU A 116 -10.36 -7.34 -11.60
N MET A 117 -9.61 -6.33 -11.16
CA MET A 117 -9.18 -6.19 -9.76
C MET A 117 -10.34 -5.71 -8.88
N LYS A 118 -10.54 -6.36 -7.74
CA LYS A 118 -11.60 -6.06 -6.78
C LYS A 118 -11.03 -5.89 -5.39
N ASP A 119 -11.58 -4.95 -4.63
CA ASP A 119 -11.16 -4.65 -3.26
C ASP A 119 -11.50 -5.79 -2.30
N CYS A 120 -10.54 -6.19 -1.46
CA CYS A 120 -10.75 -7.21 -0.43
C CYS A 120 -10.13 -6.89 0.93
N GLY A 121 -9.49 -5.73 1.09
CA GLY A 121 -8.96 -5.29 2.37
C GLY A 121 -8.45 -3.87 2.30
N ARG A 122 -8.54 -3.14 3.41
CA ARG A 122 -8.00 -1.79 3.56
C ARG A 122 -7.67 -1.52 5.02
N GLY A 123 -6.58 -0.82 5.28
CA GLY A 123 -6.30 -0.16 6.54
C GLY A 123 -6.05 1.31 6.30
N TRP A 124 -6.65 2.20 7.10
CA TRP A 124 -6.51 3.65 6.99
C TRP A 124 -6.34 4.29 8.37
N TYR A 125 -5.36 5.17 8.49
CA TYR A 125 -5.18 6.06 9.63
C TYR A 125 -5.50 7.50 9.24
N SER A 126 -6.32 8.16 10.05
CA SER A 126 -6.63 9.58 9.91
C SER A 126 -6.10 10.33 11.12
N SER A 127 -5.41 11.44 10.91
CA SER A 127 -4.89 12.31 11.98
C SER A 127 -5.97 12.79 12.95
N ASN A 128 -7.25 12.77 12.54
CA ASN A 128 -8.41 13.16 13.33
C ASN A 128 -9.04 11.99 14.12
N SER A 129 -8.45 10.79 14.06
CA SER A 129 -8.92 9.58 14.73
C SER A 129 -7.77 8.99 15.54
N GLU A 130 -7.97 8.76 16.84
CA GLU A 130 -6.94 8.15 17.69
C GLU A 130 -6.63 6.72 17.27
N ASN A 131 -7.59 6.02 16.64
CA ASN A 131 -7.45 4.63 16.24
C ASN A 131 -7.42 4.44 14.72
N PRO A 132 -6.59 3.52 14.20
CA PRO A 132 -6.64 3.07 12.82
C PRO A 132 -7.99 2.40 12.52
N LYS A 133 -8.41 2.48 11.26
CA LYS A 133 -9.65 1.88 10.77
C LYS A 133 -9.34 0.85 9.70
N PHE A 134 -9.92 -0.33 9.85
CA PHE A 134 -9.78 -1.43 8.90
C PHE A 134 -11.13 -1.76 8.28
N GLY A 135 -11.11 -2.14 7.01
CA GLY A 135 -12.32 -2.41 6.25
C GLY A 135 -12.12 -3.55 5.25
N ARG A 136 -13.22 -4.26 5.02
CA ARG A 136 -13.33 -5.41 4.11
C ARG A 136 -13.51 -5.00 2.64
N HIS A 137 -14.03 -3.80 2.42
CA HIS A 137 -14.35 -3.20 1.13
C HIS A 137 -14.04 -1.70 1.12
N ARG A 138 -14.27 -1.05 -0.04
CA ARG A 138 -14.09 0.40 -0.21
C ARG A 138 -14.95 1.25 0.74
N ASP A 139 -16.10 0.71 1.15
CA ASP A 139 -17.04 1.39 2.05
C ASP A 139 -16.54 1.38 3.50
N THR A 140 -16.35 2.59 4.03
CA THR A 140 -15.79 2.90 5.36
C THR A 140 -16.73 2.60 6.54
N HIS A 141 -17.78 1.82 6.32
CA HIS A 141 -18.79 1.50 7.35
C HIS A 141 -18.53 0.16 8.04
N ASP A 142 -17.70 -0.70 7.46
CA ASP A 142 -17.20 -1.89 8.13
C ASP A 142 -16.07 -1.48 9.06
N HIS A 143 -16.41 -1.20 10.33
CA HIS A 143 -15.42 -1.22 11.40
C HIS A 143 -15.11 -2.69 11.69
N THR A 144 -14.01 -3.16 11.13
CA THR A 144 -13.60 -4.56 11.19
C THR A 144 -12.26 -4.65 11.93
N GLU A 145 -12.00 -5.77 12.59
CA GLU A 145 -10.71 -6.01 13.25
C GLU A 145 -9.60 -6.30 12.20
N PRO A 146 -8.32 -6.06 12.49
CA PRO A 146 -7.23 -6.39 11.57
C PRO A 146 -7.24 -7.87 11.12
N SER A 147 -7.54 -8.78 12.04
CA SER A 147 -7.63 -10.24 11.81
C SER A 147 -8.63 -10.60 10.72
N ASP A 148 -9.79 -9.96 10.74
CA ASP A 148 -10.86 -10.18 9.77
C ASP A 148 -10.47 -9.72 8.36
N VAL A 149 -9.68 -8.64 8.25
CA VAL A 149 -9.13 -8.20 6.96
C VAL A 149 -8.16 -9.24 6.43
N ILE A 150 -7.28 -9.77 7.27
CA ILE A 150 -6.32 -10.81 6.90
C ILE A 150 -7.05 -12.07 6.41
N GLU A 151 -8.05 -12.57 7.17
CA GLU A 151 -8.85 -13.75 6.79
C GLU A 151 -9.56 -13.56 5.44
N GLN A 152 -10.12 -12.36 5.22
CA GLN A 152 -10.77 -12.06 3.95
C GLN A 152 -9.77 -12.02 2.80
N VAL A 153 -8.62 -11.37 2.98
CA VAL A 153 -7.57 -11.34 1.96
C VAL A 153 -7.12 -12.76 1.64
N GLU A 154 -6.87 -13.59 2.65
CA GLU A 154 -6.49 -14.99 2.47
C GLU A 154 -7.51 -15.73 1.61
N THR A 155 -8.79 -15.64 1.99
CA THR A 155 -9.88 -16.32 1.29
C THR A 155 -10.00 -15.86 -0.17
N LYS A 156 -9.96 -14.55 -0.41
CA LYS A 156 -10.16 -13.98 -1.75
C LYS A 156 -8.96 -14.17 -2.66
N VAL A 157 -7.74 -13.99 -2.15
CA VAL A 157 -6.51 -14.18 -2.90
C VAL A 157 -6.26 -15.66 -3.18
N THR A 158 -6.58 -16.57 -2.26
CA THR A 158 -6.55 -18.02 -2.53
C THR A 158 -7.45 -18.38 -3.70
N GLY A 159 -8.71 -17.93 -3.68
CA GLY A 159 -9.64 -18.17 -4.79
C GLY A 159 -9.22 -17.53 -6.11
N ALA A 160 -8.49 -16.40 -6.06
CA ALA A 160 -7.90 -15.78 -7.24
C ALA A 160 -6.72 -16.59 -7.77
N TYR A 161 -5.81 -17.02 -6.90
CA TYR A 161 -4.63 -17.81 -7.24
C TYR A 161 -5.02 -19.17 -7.84
N GLU A 162 -6.01 -19.85 -7.28
CA GLU A 162 -6.48 -21.13 -7.82
C GLU A 162 -7.06 -21.01 -9.23
N ARG A 163 -7.62 -19.84 -9.57
CA ARG A 163 -8.28 -19.57 -10.86
C ARG A 163 -7.34 -19.00 -11.90
N TRP A 164 -6.45 -18.10 -11.47
CA TRP A 164 -5.63 -17.28 -12.36
C TRP A 164 -4.14 -17.58 -12.27
N GLY A 165 -3.69 -18.25 -11.20
CA GLY A 165 -2.29 -18.55 -10.92
C GLY A 165 -1.85 -19.99 -11.25
N LYS A 166 -2.70 -20.77 -11.93
CA LYS A 166 -2.37 -22.10 -12.45
C LYS A 166 -2.10 -22.04 -13.95
#